data_AF-A0AAW1M2F6-F1
#
_entry.id   AF-A0AAW1M2F6-F1
#
_cell.length_a   1.000
_cell.length_b   1.000
_cell.length_c   1.000
_cell.angle_alpha   90.00
_cell.angle_beta   90.00
_cell.angle_gamma   90.00
#
_symmetry.space_group_name_H-M   'P 1'
#
loop_
_entity.id
_entity.type
_entity.pdbx_description
1 polymer ?
#
loop_
_entity_poly.entity_id
_entity_poly.type
_entity_poly.pdbx_seq_one_letter_code
_entity_poly.pdbx_strand_id
1 'polypeptide(L)'
;MLHHEHTRSLEKRKAIILNEFGQPIGPIAKKEDTVAEFSRFLGTIARDYSIAPLVFDSWRKVPNKEKMWEYVLMKYIVPDEGIEWVIKTIRDAWRIHKCRFKKNHYYRYKDDKSRWQNRSKRVPDDDFLKLLATWKKKS
;
A
#
# COMPACT_ATOMS: atom_id res chain seq x y z
N MET A 1 8.73 6.79 7.11
CA MET A 1 8.95 8.22 6.83
C MET A 1 7.94 8.61 5.79
N LEU A 2 6.93 9.41 6.17
CA LEU A 2 6.14 10.14 5.18
C LEU A 2 7.15 11.03 4.43
N HIS A 3 7.33 10.81 3.13
CA HIS A 3 8.09 11.74 2.30
C HIS A 3 7.30 13.06 2.26
N HIS A 4 7.59 13.96 3.21
CA HIS A 4 7.00 15.30 3.30
C HIS A 4 7.33 16.16 2.06
N GLU A 5 8.26 15.74 1.21
CA GLU A 5 8.72 16.51 0.04
C GLU A 5 7.87 16.38 -1.24
N HIS A 6 6.67 15.80 -1.21
CA HIS A 6 5.88 15.66 -2.45
C HIS A 6 4.40 16.03 -2.31
N THR A 7 3.96 16.84 -1.36
CA THR A 7 2.62 17.46 -1.50
C THR A 7 2.60 18.25 -2.80
N ARG A 8 1.89 17.73 -3.81
CA ARG A 8 1.61 18.49 -5.03
C ARG A 8 0.79 19.71 -4.58
N SER A 9 1.21 20.91 -4.99
CA SER A 9 0.36 22.09 -4.85
C SER A 9 -1.02 21.79 -5.45
N LEU A 10 -2.08 22.44 -4.95
CA LEU A 10 -3.45 22.19 -5.42
C LEU A 10 -3.55 22.22 -6.95
N GLU A 11 -2.87 23.18 -7.58
CA GLU A 11 -2.78 23.37 -9.03
C GLU A 11 -2.11 22.20 -9.80
N LYS A 12 -1.30 21.39 -9.12
CA LYS A 12 -0.60 20.23 -9.71
C LYS A 12 -1.34 18.91 -9.45
N ARG A 13 -2.41 18.90 -8.64
CA ARG A 13 -3.18 17.67 -8.38
C ARG A 13 -3.95 17.28 -9.63
N LYS A 14 -3.83 16.02 -10.02
CA LYS A 14 -4.59 15.47 -11.15
C LYS A 14 -5.99 15.10 -10.69
N ALA A 15 -7.01 15.48 -11.47
CA ALA A 15 -8.38 15.03 -11.25
C ALA A 15 -8.57 13.59 -11.72
N ILE A 16 -9.26 12.80 -10.91
CA ILE A 16 -9.68 11.44 -11.24
C ILE A 16 -11.16 11.48 -11.62
N ILE A 17 -11.47 11.09 -12.85
CA ILE A 17 -12.86 10.94 -13.31
C ILE A 17 -13.31 9.52 -12.94
N LEU A 18 -14.54 9.38 -12.47
CA LEU A 18 -15.11 8.08 -12.08
C LEU A 18 -16.23 7.66 -13.03
N ASN A 19 -16.42 6.35 -13.21
CA ASN A 19 -17.65 5.81 -13.78
C ASN A 19 -18.76 5.69 -12.72
N GLU A 20 -19.93 5.20 -13.13
CA GLU A 20 -21.07 4.95 -12.24
C GLU A 20 -20.80 3.98 -11.07
N PHE A 21 -19.73 3.18 -11.16
CA PHE A 21 -19.29 2.25 -10.11
C PHE A 21 -18.18 2.84 -9.21
N GLY A 22 -17.89 4.13 -9.31
CA GLY A 22 -16.83 4.79 -8.54
C GLY A 22 -15.41 4.37 -8.96
N GLN A 23 -15.25 3.76 -10.13
CA GLN A 23 -13.96 3.30 -10.64
C GLN A 23 -13.30 4.41 -11.48
N PRO A 24 -11.99 4.62 -11.36
CA PRO A 24 -11.29 5.62 -12.16
C PRO A 24 -11.37 5.27 -13.65
N ILE A 25 -11.93 6.21 -14.40
CA ILE A 25 -11.90 6.25 -15.86
C ILE A 25 -11.07 7.45 -16.29
N GLY A 26 -10.45 7.35 -17.44
CA GLY A 26 -9.67 8.45 -17.97
C GLY A 26 -9.25 8.14 -19.39
N PRO A 27 -8.80 9.16 -20.14
CA PRO A 27 -8.27 8.91 -21.47
C PRO A 27 -7.04 8.00 -21.36
N ILE A 28 -7.07 6.84 -22.03
CA ILE A 28 -5.88 6.02 -22.28
C ILE A 28 -5.15 6.65 -23.46
N ALA A 29 -4.55 7.83 -23.26
CA ALA A 29 -3.72 8.47 -24.27
C ALA A 29 -2.26 8.09 -24.05
N LYS A 30 -1.51 7.80 -25.12
CA LYS A 30 -0.09 7.33 -25.05
C LYS A 30 0.85 8.23 -24.22
N LYS A 31 0.51 9.50 -23.96
CA LYS A 31 1.33 10.47 -23.24
C LYS A 31 0.93 10.70 -21.77
N GLU A 32 -0.29 10.34 -21.36
CA GLU A 32 -0.76 10.52 -19.98
C GLU A 32 -1.70 9.37 -19.59
N ASP A 33 -1.17 8.41 -18.84
CA ASP A 33 -1.95 7.32 -18.26
C ASP A 33 -2.22 7.62 -16.78
N THR A 34 -3.13 8.56 -16.54
CA THR A 34 -3.50 9.03 -15.20
C THR A 34 -4.05 7.88 -14.34
N VAL A 35 -4.80 6.95 -14.94
CA VAL A 35 -5.37 5.80 -14.21
C VAL A 35 -4.29 4.84 -13.73
N ALA A 36 -3.30 4.53 -14.57
CA ALA A 36 -2.20 3.67 -14.15
C ALA A 36 -1.22 4.40 -13.21
N GLU A 37 -0.96 5.70 -13.39
CA GLU A 37 -0.20 6.50 -12.42
C GLU A 37 -0.87 6.45 -11.04
N PHE A 38 -2.18 6.70 -11.01
CA PHE A 38 -2.98 6.64 -9.80
C PHE A 38 -2.93 5.26 -9.14
N SER A 39 -3.14 4.20 -9.91
CA SER A 39 -3.07 2.81 -9.41
C SER A 39 -1.68 2.46 -8.85
N ARG A 40 -0.60 2.90 -9.50
CA ARG A 40 0.78 2.73 -9.00
C ARG A 40 1.00 3.46 -7.69
N PHE A 41 0.47 4.68 -7.57
CA PHE A 41 0.50 5.47 -6.33
C PHE A 41 -0.26 4.78 -5.20
N LEU A 42 -1.46 4.24 -5.43
CA LEU A 42 -2.16 3.44 -4.40
C LEU A 42 -1.31 2.23 -3.96
N GLY A 43 -0.60 1.62 -4.91
CA GLY A 43 0.36 0.57 -4.62
C GLY A 43 1.58 1.00 -3.80
N THR A 44 1.98 2.28 -3.80
CA THR A 44 3.03 2.78 -2.89
C THR A 44 2.51 2.92 -1.47
N ILE A 45 1.29 3.41 -1.29
CA ILE A 45 0.62 3.47 0.02
C ILE A 45 0.55 2.07 0.65
N ALA A 46 0.12 1.07 -0.13
CA ALA A 46 0.02 -0.32 0.31
C ALA A 46 1.36 -0.96 0.74
N ARG A 47 2.50 -0.39 0.30
CA ARG A 47 3.86 -0.86 0.59
C ARG A 47 4.57 -0.02 1.64
N ASP A 48 3.99 1.11 2.04
CA ASP A 48 4.54 1.93 3.11
C ASP A 48 4.14 1.32 4.45
N TYR A 49 5.13 0.76 5.16
CA TYR A 49 4.90 0.11 6.43
C TYR A 49 4.31 1.05 7.50
N SER A 50 4.63 2.35 7.45
CA SER A 50 4.10 3.33 8.40
C SER A 50 2.62 3.64 8.19
N ILE A 51 2.11 3.40 6.98
CA ILE A 51 0.69 3.63 6.63
C ILE A 51 -0.09 2.32 6.64
N ALA A 52 0.46 1.25 6.06
CA ALA A 52 -0.16 -0.06 5.92
C ALA A 52 0.72 -1.17 6.53
N PRO A 53 0.82 -1.29 7.87
CA PRO A 53 1.69 -2.25 8.52
C PRO A 53 1.39 -3.69 8.13
N LEU A 54 2.44 -4.47 7.88
CA LEU A 54 2.31 -5.89 7.53
C LEU A 54 2.05 -6.79 8.73
N VAL A 55 2.26 -6.33 9.97
CA VAL A 55 2.13 -7.14 11.19
C VAL A 55 0.73 -7.75 11.37
N PHE A 56 -0.31 -7.06 10.88
CA PHE A 56 -1.71 -7.52 11.00
C PHE A 56 -2.03 -8.70 10.09
N ASP A 57 -2.63 -9.75 10.62
CA ASP A 57 -2.99 -10.96 9.87
C ASP A 57 -4.03 -10.76 8.75
N SER A 58 -4.82 -9.70 8.83
CA SER A 58 -5.95 -9.44 7.96
C SER A 58 -6.15 -7.94 7.75
N TRP A 59 -6.59 -7.56 6.55
CA TRP A 59 -6.84 -6.15 6.19
C TRP A 59 -7.84 -5.45 7.12
N ARG A 60 -8.80 -6.21 7.66
CA ARG A 60 -9.80 -5.67 8.61
C ARG A 60 -9.12 -5.03 9.83
N LYS A 61 -8.02 -5.63 10.31
CA LYS A 61 -7.24 -5.14 11.46
C LYS A 61 -6.21 -4.07 11.12
N VAL A 62 -5.93 -3.81 9.84
CA VAL A 62 -5.00 -2.75 9.44
C VAL A 62 -5.60 -1.38 9.82
N PRO A 63 -4.92 -0.56 10.63
CA PRO A 63 -5.43 0.75 11.05
C PRO A 63 -5.33 1.78 9.92
N ASN A 64 -5.72 3.03 10.19
CA ASN A 64 -5.40 4.20 9.38
C ASN A 64 -5.96 4.23 7.94
N LYS A 65 -7.08 3.55 7.66
CA LYS A 65 -7.73 3.60 6.33
C LYS A 65 -8.16 5.02 5.95
N GLU A 66 -8.63 5.79 6.93
CA GLU A 66 -8.93 7.23 6.77
C GLU A 66 -7.68 8.02 6.37
N LYS A 67 -6.54 7.81 7.06
CA LYS A 67 -5.28 8.47 6.68
C LYS A 67 -4.77 8.08 5.30
N MET A 68 -5.03 6.84 4.85
CA MET A 68 -4.75 6.45 3.47
C MET A 68 -5.57 7.29 2.50
N TRP A 69 -6.87 7.45 2.78
CA TRP A 69 -7.76 8.29 1.97
C TRP A 69 -7.34 9.76 1.97
N GLU A 70 -7.06 10.34 3.13
CA GLU A 70 -6.52 11.70 3.26
C GLU A 70 -5.25 11.88 2.42
N TYR A 71 -4.33 10.92 2.48
CA TYR A 71 -3.10 10.98 1.70
C TYR A 71 -3.35 10.89 0.19
N VAL A 72 -4.39 10.17 -0.24
CA VAL A 72 -4.84 10.17 -1.63
C VAL A 72 -5.34 11.57 -2.03
N LEU A 73 -6.22 12.17 -1.22
CA LEU A 73 -6.77 13.51 -1.47
C LEU A 73 -5.70 14.62 -1.46
N MET A 74 -4.62 14.44 -0.70
CA MET A 74 -3.46 15.34 -0.73
C MET A 74 -2.70 15.34 -2.07
N LYS A 75 -2.89 14.33 -2.92
CA LYS A 75 -2.13 14.12 -4.17
C LYS A 75 -3.00 14.17 -5.43
N TYR A 76 -4.28 13.83 -5.29
CA TYR A 76 -5.26 13.74 -6.37
C TYR A 76 -6.56 14.42 -5.96
N ILE A 77 -7.30 14.93 -6.93
CA ILE A 77 -8.68 15.36 -6.74
C ILE A 77 -9.55 14.16 -7.09
N VAL A 78 -10.15 13.51 -6.09
CA VAL A 78 -10.95 12.30 -6.25
C VAL A 78 -12.32 12.55 -5.66
N PRO A 79 -13.42 12.30 -6.40
CA PRO A 79 -14.76 12.35 -5.83
C PRO A 79 -14.94 11.32 -4.71
N ASP A 80 -15.83 11.61 -3.76
CA ASP A 80 -16.06 10.76 -2.58
C ASP A 80 -16.60 9.37 -2.97
N GLU A 81 -17.32 9.27 -4.08
CA GLU A 81 -17.81 8.02 -4.67
C GLU A 81 -16.66 7.04 -4.98
N GLY A 82 -15.42 7.52 -5.10
CA GLY A 82 -14.23 6.72 -5.36
C GLY A 82 -13.60 6.07 -4.12
N ILE A 83 -14.03 6.43 -2.91
CA ILE A 83 -13.37 5.98 -1.66
C ILE A 83 -13.33 4.46 -1.55
N GLU A 84 -14.43 3.78 -1.86
CA GLU A 84 -14.51 2.31 -1.75
C GLU A 84 -13.53 1.65 -2.71
N TRP A 85 -13.48 2.12 -3.96
CA TRP A 85 -12.57 1.60 -4.96
C TRP A 85 -11.11 1.81 -4.57
N VAL A 86 -10.77 3.00 -4.05
CA VAL A 86 -9.42 3.34 -3.60
C VAL A 86 -8.97 2.43 -2.46
N ILE A 87 -9.79 2.30 -1.41
CA ILE A 87 -9.47 1.45 -0.25
C ILE A 87 -9.38 -0.02 -0.65
N LYS A 88 -10.25 -0.49 -1.56
CA LYS A 88 -10.21 -1.85 -2.11
C LYS A 88 -8.93 -2.10 -2.90
N THR A 89 -8.49 -1.15 -3.71
CA THR A 89 -7.25 -1.25 -4.49
C THR A 89 -6.03 -1.30 -3.59
N ILE A 90 -5.96 -0.44 -2.55
CA ILE A 90 -4.88 -0.47 -1.56
C ILE A 90 -4.88 -1.80 -0.81
N ARG A 91 -6.05 -2.31 -0.40
CA ARG A 91 -6.19 -3.63 0.26
C ARG A 91 -5.58 -4.74 -0.58
N ASP A 92 -5.93 -4.80 -1.86
CA ASP A 92 -5.52 -5.89 -2.74
C ASP A 92 -4.01 -5.81 -3.01
N ALA A 93 -3.48 -4.60 -3.22
CA ALA A 93 -2.05 -4.36 -3.29
C ALA A 93 -1.31 -4.75 -1.99
N TRP A 94 -1.89 -4.46 -0.82
CA TRP A 94 -1.31 -4.81 0.48
C TRP A 94 -1.25 -6.34 0.68
N ARG A 95 -2.32 -7.06 0.29
CA ARG A 95 -2.35 -8.54 0.34
C ARG A 95 -1.26 -9.15 -0.54
N ILE A 96 -1.15 -8.66 -1.77
CA ILE A 96 -0.11 -9.10 -2.71
C ILE A 96 1.28 -8.79 -2.14
N HIS A 97 1.47 -7.58 -1.60
CA HIS A 97 2.74 -7.19 -0.99
C HIS A 97 3.11 -8.09 0.19
N LYS A 98 2.18 -8.35 1.10
CA LYS A 98 2.38 -9.24 2.25
C LYS A 98 2.78 -10.65 1.83
N CYS A 99 2.11 -11.22 0.83
CA CYS A 99 2.45 -12.53 0.28
C CYS A 99 3.88 -12.55 -0.31
N ARG A 100 4.22 -11.55 -1.13
CA ARG A 100 5.57 -11.41 -1.71
C ARG A 100 6.63 -11.20 -0.63
N PHE A 101 6.32 -10.41 0.40
CA PHE A 101 7.22 -10.16 1.52
C PHE A 101 7.49 -11.45 2.30
N LYS A 102 6.46 -12.24 2.62
CA LYS A 102 6.63 -13.55 3.26
C LYS A 102 7.46 -14.50 2.39
N LYS A 103 7.23 -14.55 1.07
CA LYS A 103 8.04 -15.34 0.14
C LYS A 103 9.52 -14.96 0.20
N ASN A 104 9.81 -13.67 0.15
CA ASN A 104 11.19 -13.16 0.05
C ASN A 104 11.96 -13.18 1.37
N HIS A 105 11.28 -13.06 2.52
CA HIS A 105 11.93 -12.93 3.83
C HIS A 105 11.71 -14.11 4.78
N TYR A 106 10.71 -14.95 4.55
CA TYR A 106 10.46 -16.15 5.37
C TYR A 106 10.80 -17.42 4.61
N TYR A 107 10.11 -17.70 3.50
CA TYR A 107 10.28 -18.96 2.76
C TYR A 107 11.64 -19.08 2.04
N ARG A 108 12.27 -17.96 1.70
CA ARG A 108 13.59 -17.94 1.05
C ARG A 108 14.73 -18.48 1.94
N TYR A 109 14.56 -18.44 3.27
CA TYR A 109 15.60 -18.78 4.22
C TYR A 109 15.16 -19.93 5.13
N LYS A 110 16.07 -20.87 5.39
CA LYS A 110 15.79 -22.11 6.13
C LYS A 110 15.52 -21.87 7.61
N ASP A 111 16.29 -20.99 8.23
CA ASP A 111 16.30 -20.77 9.68
C ASP A 111 16.09 -19.28 10.06
N ASP A 112 15.70 -19.04 11.32
CA ASP A 112 15.37 -17.70 11.82
C ASP A 112 16.59 -16.76 11.87
N LYS A 113 17.82 -17.29 12.06
CA LYS A 113 19.04 -16.47 12.05
C LYS A 113 19.29 -15.91 10.65
N SER A 114 19.18 -16.73 9.61
CA SER A 114 19.28 -16.30 8.22
C SER A 114 18.17 -15.30 7.84
N ARG A 115 16.93 -15.51 8.31
CA ARG A 115 15.82 -14.57 8.11
C ARG A 115 16.09 -13.22 8.75
N TRP A 116 16.63 -13.21 9.97
CA TRP A 116 16.99 -11.98 10.70
C TRP A 116 18.14 -11.20 10.04
N GLN A 117 19.17 -11.91 9.60
CA GLN A 117 20.31 -11.31 8.88
C GLN A 117 19.87 -10.66 7.55
N ASN A 118 18.83 -11.21 6.91
CA ASN A 118 18.28 -10.73 5.63
C ASN A 118 16.95 -9.97 5.80
N ARG A 119 16.68 -9.42 6.99
CA ARG A 119 15.45 -8.67 7.25
C ARG A 119 15.37 -7.40 6.40
N SER A 120 14.15 -6.96 6.12
CA SER A 120 13.93 -5.69 5.43
C SER A 120 14.16 -4.53 6.39
N LYS A 121 15.06 -3.62 6.06
CA LYS A 121 15.31 -2.37 6.81
C LYS A 121 14.11 -1.39 6.83
N ARG A 122 13.08 -1.67 6.01
CA ARG A 122 11.86 -0.84 5.94
C ARG A 122 10.79 -1.25 6.95
N VAL A 123 10.99 -2.37 7.65
CA VAL A 123 10.11 -2.87 8.70
C VAL A 123 10.85 -2.74 10.02
N PRO A 124 10.25 -2.15 11.07
CA PRO A 124 10.85 -2.11 12.40
C PRO A 124 11.21 -3.51 12.89
N ASP A 125 12.33 -3.59 13.61
CA ASP A 125 12.91 -4.86 14.07
C ASP A 125 11.92 -5.68 14.91
N ASP A 126 11.22 -5.06 15.87
CA ASP A 126 10.20 -5.71 16.70
C ASP A 126 9.05 -6.29 15.87
N ASP A 127 8.63 -5.57 14.84
CA ASP A 127 7.53 -5.99 13.98
C ASP A 127 7.96 -7.11 13.03
N PHE A 128 9.20 -7.10 12.57
CA PHE A 128 9.76 -8.22 11.82
C PHE A 128 9.82 -9.49 12.68
N LEU A 129 10.21 -9.39 13.96
CA LEU A 129 10.17 -10.52 14.90
C LEU A 129 8.74 -11.05 15.11
N LYS A 130 7.75 -10.16 15.27
CA LYS A 130 6.33 -10.55 15.36
C LYS A 130 5.86 -11.29 14.11
N LEU A 131 6.30 -10.86 12.92
CA LEU A 131 5.99 -11.53 11.66
C LEU A 131 6.56 -12.95 11.61
N LEU A 132 7.84 -13.13 11.99
CA LEU A 132 8.46 -14.45 12.06
C LEU A 132 7.70 -15.38 13.02
N ALA A 133 7.40 -14.92 14.23
CA ALA A 133 6.64 -15.67 15.22
C ALA A 133 5.24 -16.05 14.71
N THR A 134 4.55 -15.11 14.05
CA THR A 134 3.20 -15.35 13.49
C THR A 134 3.22 -16.38 12.36
N TRP A 135 4.22 -16.32 11.49
CA TRP A 135 4.31 -17.24 10.35
C TRP A 135 4.76 -18.64 10.73
N LYS A 136 5.59 -18.77 11.77
CA LYS A 136 5.97 -20.06 12.35
C LYS A 136 4.78 -20.80 12.95
N LYS A 137 3.87 -20.09 13.65
CA LYS A 137 2.64 -20.67 14.22
C LYS A 137 1.61 -21.14 13.18
N LYS A 138 1.70 -20.65 11.95
CA LYS A 138 0.77 -20.97 10.84
C LYS A 138 1.36 -21.96 9.83
N SER A 139 2.54 -22.50 10.12
CA SER A 139 3.26 -23.47 9.29
C SER A 139 3.30 -24.81 9.99
#